data_AF-A0A9P4P4U1-F1
#
_entry.id   AF-A0A9P4P4U1-F1
#
_cell.length_a   1.000
_cell.length_b   1.000
_cell.length_c   1.000
_cell.angle_alpha   90.00
_cell.angle_beta   90.00
_cell.angle_gamma   90.00
#
_symmetry.space_group_name_H-M   'P 1'
#
loop_
_entity.id
_entity.type
_entity.pdbx_description
1 polymer ?
#
loop_
_entity_poly.entity_id
_entity_poly.type
_entity_poly.pdbx_seq_one_letter_code
_entity_poly.pdbx_strand_id
1 'polypeptide(L)'
;MNYTANCAICNGPGEPECPCEGRRLEVAIEQAEKKWIESWIAKIREWVTNAAINAITTMYNKKKEVRKAQHMEYLHSLPYWPIYEQYRGRPPLHPHLIAQLQQQIADASVDFKRGIDADWKACVVRYPEVLNHFYSQVDVQMPRQAQP
;
A
#
# COMPACT_ATOMS: atom_id res chain seq x y z
N MET A 1 -45.67 -18.15 45.49
CA MET A 1 -45.81 -17.58 44.13
C MET A 1 -44.54 -17.93 43.38
N ASN A 2 -44.66 -18.45 42.16
CA ASN A 2 -43.50 -18.70 41.31
C ASN A 2 -43.10 -17.38 40.64
N TYR A 3 -41.88 -16.90 40.88
CA TYR A 3 -41.34 -15.63 40.36
C TYR A 3 -40.43 -15.85 39.13
N THR A 4 -40.35 -17.07 38.59
CA THR A 4 -39.56 -17.35 37.37
C THR A 4 -40.19 -16.68 36.16
N ALA A 5 -39.37 -16.00 35.37
CA ALA A 5 -39.82 -15.44 34.09
C ALA A 5 -40.18 -16.57 33.11
N ASN A 6 -41.23 -16.36 32.32
CA ASN A 6 -41.47 -17.19 31.13
C ASN A 6 -40.41 -16.90 30.07
N CYS A 7 -40.14 -17.87 29.21
CA CYS A 7 -39.22 -17.70 28.09
C CYS A 7 -39.66 -16.51 27.20
N ALA A 8 -38.78 -15.54 26.99
CA ALA A 8 -39.03 -14.33 26.20
C ALA A 8 -39.25 -14.59 24.70
N ILE A 9 -38.97 -15.80 24.21
CA ILE A 9 -39.10 -16.17 22.79
C ILE A 9 -40.39 -16.95 22.50
N CYS A 10 -40.75 -17.92 23.36
CA CYS A 10 -41.93 -18.77 23.15
C CYS A 10 -43.02 -18.60 24.21
N ASN A 11 -42.79 -17.78 25.24
CA ASN A 11 -43.66 -17.56 26.39
C ASN A 11 -43.99 -18.83 27.21
N GLY A 12 -43.17 -19.88 27.06
CA GLY A 12 -43.26 -21.10 27.86
C GLY A 12 -42.74 -20.92 29.29
N PRO A 13 -42.97 -21.88 30.20
CA PRO A 13 -42.51 -21.80 31.59
C PRO A 13 -40.98 -21.71 31.67
N GLY A 14 -40.47 -20.94 32.65
CA GLY A 14 -39.03 -20.72 32.85
C GLY A 14 -38.26 -21.91 33.40
N GLU A 15 -38.96 -22.91 33.96
CA GLU A 15 -38.38 -24.16 34.43
C GLU A 15 -39.12 -25.37 33.83
N PRO A 16 -38.39 -26.40 33.37
CA PRO A 16 -36.93 -26.44 33.17
C PRO A 16 -36.47 -25.48 32.05
N GLU A 17 -35.17 -25.19 32.00
CA GLU A 17 -34.57 -24.18 31.12
C GLU A 17 -34.98 -24.38 29.65
N CYS A 18 -35.65 -23.37 29.08
CA CYS A 18 -36.14 -23.41 27.71
C CYS A 18 -35.00 -23.09 26.72
N PRO A 19 -34.73 -23.93 25.69
CA PRO A 19 -33.60 -23.74 24.78
C PRO A 19 -33.75 -22.58 23.79
N CYS A 20 -34.88 -21.86 23.81
CA CYS A 20 -35.15 -20.79 22.84
C CYS A 20 -34.29 -19.55 23.08
N GLU A 21 -34.04 -19.18 24.33
CA GLU A 21 -33.20 -18.02 24.68
C GLU A 21 -31.72 -18.30 24.42
N GLY A 22 -31.23 -19.49 24.76
CA GLY A 22 -29.87 -19.93 24.44
C GLY A 22 -29.58 -19.87 22.94
N ARG A 23 -30.47 -20.44 22.11
CA ARG A 23 -30.34 -20.36 20.64
C ARG A 23 -30.39 -18.92 20.11
N ARG A 24 -31.22 -18.07 20.72
CA ARG A 24 -31.30 -16.64 20.36
C ARG A 24 -29.97 -15.94 20.68
N LEU A 25 -29.37 -16.25 21.82
CA LEU A 25 -28.08 -15.72 22.24
C LEU A 25 -26.96 -16.18 21.31
N GLU A 26 -26.92 -17.46 20.94
CA GLU A 26 -25.94 -18.00 19.97
C GLU A 26 -25.98 -17.22 18.65
N VAL A 27 -27.17 -17.03 18.08
CA VAL A 27 -27.33 -16.24 16.84
C VAL A 27 -26.89 -14.79 17.04
N ALA A 28 -27.18 -14.19 18.19
CA ALA A 28 -26.76 -12.82 18.49
C ALA A 28 -25.23 -12.70 18.63
N ILE A 29 -24.57 -13.69 19.22
CA ILE A 29 -23.11 -13.78 19.30
C ILE A 29 -22.51 -13.87 17.91
N GLU A 30 -22.98 -14.81 17.07
CA GLU A 30 -22.47 -14.97 15.70
C GLU A 30 -22.60 -13.68 14.87
N GLN A 31 -23.74 -12.98 14.99
CA GLN A 31 -23.95 -11.70 14.31
C GLN A 31 -23.01 -10.61 14.83
N ALA A 32 -22.82 -10.53 16.15
CA ALA A 32 -21.93 -9.55 16.78
C ALA A 32 -20.47 -9.80 16.39
N GLU A 33 -20.01 -11.06 16.46
CA GLU A 33 -18.67 -11.48 16.06
C GLU A 33 -18.40 -11.16 14.60
N LYS A 34 -19.31 -11.55 13.69
CA LYS A 34 -19.17 -11.26 12.27
C LYS A 34 -19.00 -9.76 12.02
N LYS A 35 -19.90 -8.95 12.60
CA LYS A 35 -19.85 -7.49 12.43
C LYS A 35 -18.55 -6.89 12.98
N TRP A 36 -18.10 -7.37 14.13
CA TRP A 36 -16.87 -6.90 14.77
C TRP A 36 -15.63 -7.29 13.94
N ILE A 37 -15.50 -8.56 13.55
CA ILE A 37 -14.38 -9.08 12.76
C ILE A 37 -14.31 -8.39 11.40
N GLU A 38 -15.43 -8.29 10.68
CA GLU A 38 -15.46 -7.66 9.35
C GLU A 38 -15.06 -6.18 9.43
N SER A 39 -15.59 -5.44 10.41
CA SER A 39 -15.23 -4.04 10.63
C SER A 39 -13.75 -3.87 10.99
N TRP A 40 -13.23 -4.74 11.84
CA TRP A 40 -11.84 -4.72 12.28
C TRP A 40 -10.88 -5.04 11.13
N ILE A 41 -11.12 -6.11 10.37
CA ILE A 41 -10.33 -6.49 9.21
C ILE A 41 -10.35 -5.39 8.14
N ALA A 42 -11.50 -4.76 7.90
CA ALA A 42 -11.59 -3.67 6.92
C ALA A 42 -10.68 -2.50 7.28
N LYS A 43 -10.70 -2.04 8.54
CA LYS A 43 -9.84 -0.95 9.03
C LYS A 43 -8.35 -1.29 8.94
N ILE A 44 -7.97 -2.49 9.36
CA ILE A 44 -6.59 -2.95 9.26
C ILE A 44 -6.14 -2.99 7.80
N ARG A 45 -6.96 -3.58 6.92
CA ARG A 45 -6.63 -3.70 5.49
C ARG A 45 -6.41 -2.33 4.87
N GLU A 46 -7.28 -1.37 5.15
CA GLU A 46 -7.15 0.01 4.67
C GLU A 46 -5.83 0.62 5.14
N TRP A 47 -5.55 0.56 6.44
CA TRP A 47 -4.32 1.11 7.01
C TRP A 47 -3.06 0.45 6.43
N VAL A 48 -2.98 -0.89 6.42
CA VAL A 48 -1.84 -1.64 5.89
C VAL A 48 -1.63 -1.32 4.40
N THR A 49 -2.70 -1.24 3.62
CA THR A 49 -2.63 -0.94 2.18
C THR A 49 -2.03 0.44 1.96
N ASN A 50 -2.52 1.46 2.66
CA ASN A 50 -2.00 2.82 2.56
C ASN A 50 -0.55 2.92 3.01
N ALA A 51 -0.19 2.27 4.12
CA ALA A 51 1.17 2.23 4.63
C ALA A 51 2.13 1.56 3.63
N ALA A 52 1.74 0.43 3.05
CA ALA A 52 2.54 -0.29 2.06
C ALA A 52 2.74 0.51 0.77
N ILE A 53 1.67 1.12 0.24
CA ILE A 53 1.75 1.99 -0.96
C ILE A 53 2.71 3.14 -0.72
N ASN A 54 2.60 3.79 0.44
CA ASN A 54 3.48 4.91 0.81
C ASN A 54 4.94 4.45 0.90
N ALA A 55 5.21 3.34 1.59
CA ALA A 55 6.57 2.80 1.73
C ALA A 55 7.22 2.49 0.37
N ILE A 56 6.50 1.79 -0.51
CA ILE A 56 6.98 1.46 -1.87
C ILE A 56 7.20 2.73 -2.71
N THR A 57 6.26 3.67 -2.65
CA THR A 57 6.36 4.94 -3.38
C THR A 57 7.55 5.77 -2.92
N THR A 58 7.74 5.91 -1.60
CA THR A 58 8.89 6.63 -1.04
C THR A 58 10.21 6.01 -1.47
N MET A 59 10.31 4.68 -1.44
CA MET A 59 11.51 3.97 -1.86
C MET A 59 11.81 4.16 -3.36
N TYR A 60 10.79 4.04 -4.21
CA TYR A 60 10.93 4.27 -5.63
C TYR A 60 11.34 5.72 -5.93
N ASN A 61 10.72 6.70 -5.27
CA ASN A 61 11.08 8.11 -5.46
C ASN A 61 12.55 8.37 -5.13
N LYS A 62 13.09 7.79 -4.05
CA LYS A 62 14.53 7.89 -3.74
C LYS A 62 15.40 7.34 -4.88
N LYS A 63 15.07 6.17 -5.42
CA LYS A 63 15.81 5.57 -6.55
C LYS A 63 15.70 6.42 -7.82
N LYS A 64 14.50 6.92 -8.11
CA LYS A 64 14.21 7.79 -9.25
C LYS A 64 15.03 9.07 -9.20
N GLU A 65 15.15 9.72 -8.04
CA GLU A 65 15.96 10.94 -7.91
C GLU A 65 17.46 10.65 -8.11
N VAL A 66 17.98 9.55 -7.57
CA VAL A 66 19.37 9.11 -7.84
C VAL A 66 19.60 8.91 -9.34
N ARG A 67 18.68 8.21 -10.02
CA ARG A 67 18.82 7.93 -11.45
C ARG A 67 18.70 9.19 -12.31
N LYS A 68 17.83 10.14 -11.94
CA LYS A 68 17.76 11.45 -12.61
C LYS A 68 19.08 12.20 -12.49
N ALA A 69 19.69 12.22 -11.31
CA ALA A 69 20.97 12.86 -11.10
C ALA A 69 22.06 12.22 -11.98
N GLN A 70 22.14 10.88 -12.00
CA GLN A 70 23.08 10.14 -12.85
C GLN A 70 22.86 10.40 -14.35
N HIS A 71 21.60 10.45 -14.80
CA HIS A 71 21.29 10.76 -16.20
C HIS A 71 21.70 12.18 -16.56
N MET A 72 21.44 13.15 -15.68
CA MET A 72 21.85 14.54 -15.89
C MET A 72 23.37 14.69 -15.91
N GLU A 73 24.08 14.03 -14.99
CA GLU A 73 25.54 13.99 -14.95
C GLU A 73 26.13 13.41 -16.24
N TYR A 74 25.54 12.31 -16.74
CA TYR A 74 25.92 11.73 -18.02
C TYR A 74 25.73 12.73 -19.17
N LEU A 75 24.57 13.40 -19.25
CA LEU A 75 24.32 14.40 -20.28
C LEU A 75 25.34 15.54 -20.21
N HIS A 76 25.64 16.06 -19.02
CA HIS A 76 26.67 17.09 -18.83
C HIS A 76 28.08 16.63 -19.23
N SER A 77 28.35 15.32 -19.19
CA SER A 77 29.62 14.75 -19.66
C SER A 77 29.73 14.66 -21.19
N LEU A 78 28.61 14.75 -21.92
CA LEU A 78 28.60 14.63 -23.38
C LEU A 78 29.32 15.82 -24.03
N PRO A 79 30.12 15.58 -25.08
CA PRO A 79 30.70 16.65 -25.87
C PRO A 79 29.63 17.59 -26.41
N TYR A 80 29.89 18.89 -26.36
CA TYR A 80 28.99 19.94 -26.87
C TYR A 80 27.63 20.05 -26.17
N TRP A 81 27.36 19.29 -25.09
CA TRP A 81 26.13 19.41 -24.32
C TRP A 81 25.84 20.83 -23.81
N PRO A 82 26.80 21.58 -23.23
CA PRO A 82 26.53 22.94 -22.77
C PRO A 82 26.03 23.87 -23.89
N ILE A 83 26.59 23.72 -25.10
CA ILE A 83 26.16 24.49 -26.29
C ILE A 83 24.79 23.99 -26.75
N TYR A 84 24.57 22.68 -26.78
CA TYR A 84 23.27 22.11 -27.14
C TYR A 84 22.14 22.61 -26.23
N GLU A 85 22.38 22.66 -24.91
CA GLU A 85 21.45 23.16 -23.91
C GLU A 85 21.22 24.67 -24.05
N GLN A 86 22.29 25.47 -24.16
CA GLN A 86 22.22 26.93 -24.33
C GLN A 86 21.34 27.33 -25.52
N TYR A 87 21.44 26.59 -26.62
CA TYR A 87 20.69 26.85 -27.86
C TYR A 87 19.38 26.03 -27.95
N ARG A 88 18.89 25.48 -26.83
CA ARG A 88 17.62 24.73 -26.73
C ARG A 88 17.49 23.64 -27.81
N GLY A 89 18.56 22.90 -28.04
CA GLY A 89 18.62 21.79 -28.99
C GLY A 89 18.85 22.20 -30.45
N ARG A 90 19.12 23.48 -30.73
CA ARG A 90 19.46 23.99 -32.08
C ARG A 90 20.81 24.71 -32.09
N PRO A 91 21.91 24.06 -31.69
CA PRO A 91 23.21 24.70 -31.63
C PRO A 91 23.75 24.99 -33.05
N PRO A 92 24.53 26.08 -33.23
CA PRO A 92 25.18 26.42 -34.50
C PRO A 92 26.43 25.54 -34.72
N LEU A 93 26.24 24.22 -34.77
CA LEU A 93 27.27 23.21 -34.97
C LEU A 93 27.11 22.54 -36.34
N HIS A 94 28.16 21.87 -36.81
CA HIS A 94 28.09 21.11 -38.05
C HIS A 94 27.02 19.99 -37.95
N PRO A 95 26.16 19.79 -38.97
CA PRO A 95 25.02 18.87 -38.89
C PRO A 95 25.37 17.44 -38.45
N HIS A 96 26.54 16.94 -38.86
CA HIS A 96 27.01 15.60 -38.47
C HIS A 96 27.25 15.47 -36.96
N LEU A 97 27.83 16.50 -36.32
CA LEU A 97 28.07 16.51 -34.87
C LEU A 97 26.74 16.59 -34.10
N ILE A 98 25.77 17.36 -34.62
CA ILE A 98 24.44 17.46 -34.04
C ILE A 98 23.73 16.10 -34.08
N ALA A 99 23.78 15.40 -35.23
CA ALA A 99 23.16 14.09 -35.37
C ALA A 99 23.76 13.05 -34.41
N GLN A 100 25.10 13.05 -34.25
CA GLN A 100 25.78 12.16 -33.31
C GLN A 100 25.38 12.45 -31.85
N LEU A 101 25.37 13.73 -31.44
CA LEU A 101 24.96 14.12 -30.09
C LEU A 101 23.49 13.77 -29.82
N GLN A 102 22.60 14.03 -30.78
CA GLN A 102 21.18 13.67 -30.67
C GLN A 102 20.99 12.16 -30.51
N GLN A 103 21.77 11.35 -31.22
CA GLN A 103 21.74 9.90 -31.06
C GLN A 103 22.17 9.49 -29.65
N GLN A 104 23.27 10.04 -29.12
CA GLN A 104 23.72 9.76 -27.76
C GLN A 104 22.68 10.16 -26.69
N ILE A 105 22.01 11.29 -26.87
CA ILE A 105 20.92 11.74 -25.99
C ILE A 105 19.72 10.78 -26.07
N ALA A 106 19.36 10.34 -27.28
CA ALA A 106 18.25 9.42 -27.50
C ALA A 106 18.52 8.06 -26.84
N ASP A 107 19.71 7.50 -27.05
CA ASP A 107 20.12 6.23 -26.45
C ASP A 107 20.13 6.32 -24.91
N ALA A 108 20.70 7.40 -24.36
CA ALA A 108 20.69 7.64 -22.92
C ALA A 108 19.28 7.82 -22.34
N SER A 109 18.36 8.40 -23.10
CA SER A 109 16.96 8.54 -22.70
C SER A 109 16.23 7.20 -22.65
N VAL A 110 16.52 6.31 -23.60
CA VAL A 110 16.00 4.93 -23.61
C VAL A 110 16.51 4.16 -22.39
N ASP A 111 17.81 4.23 -22.12
CA ASP A 111 18.41 3.54 -20.98
C ASP A 111 17.94 4.10 -19.64
N PHE A 112 17.77 5.42 -19.54
CA PHE A 112 17.16 6.08 -18.38
C PHE A 112 15.75 5.54 -18.13
N LYS A 113 14.90 5.48 -19.17
CA LYS A 113 13.53 4.95 -19.06
C LYS A 113 13.51 3.49 -18.63
N ARG A 114 14.35 2.64 -19.24
CA ARG A 114 14.48 1.23 -18.86
C ARG A 114 14.90 1.07 -17.40
N GLY A 115 15.84 1.90 -16.95
CA GLY A 115 16.29 1.93 -15.56
C GLY A 115 15.18 2.33 -14.59
N ILE A 116 14.40 3.35 -14.93
CA ILE A 116 13.22 3.78 -14.17
C ILE A 116 12.20 2.62 -14.03
N ASP A 117 11.91 1.93 -15.13
CA ASP A 117 10.97 0.81 -15.12
C ASP A 117 11.49 -0.37 -14.28
N ALA A 118 12.78 -0.66 -14.38
CA ALA A 118 13.43 -1.70 -13.58
C ALA A 118 13.40 -1.37 -12.08
N ASP A 119 13.69 -0.13 -11.69
CA ASP A 119 13.61 0.31 -10.30
C ASP A 119 12.18 0.24 -9.76
N TRP A 120 11.18 0.64 -10.56
CA TRP A 120 9.77 0.50 -10.17
C TRP A 120 9.40 -0.97 -9.94
N LYS A 121 9.74 -1.85 -10.88
CA LYS A 121 9.51 -3.30 -10.75
C LYS A 121 10.18 -3.85 -9.49
N ALA A 122 11.44 -3.49 -9.25
CA ALA A 122 12.18 -3.92 -8.06
C ALA A 122 11.55 -3.42 -6.75
N CYS A 123 10.84 -2.28 -6.76
CA CYS A 123 10.09 -1.82 -5.61
C CYS A 123 8.78 -2.61 -5.43
N VAL A 124 8.00 -2.79 -6.50
CA VAL A 124 6.70 -3.49 -6.44
C VAL A 124 6.84 -4.94 -5.99
N VAL A 125 7.89 -5.65 -6.40
CA VAL A 125 8.09 -7.05 -5.94
C VAL A 125 8.30 -7.19 -4.43
N ARG A 126 8.54 -6.08 -3.72
CA ARG A 126 8.69 -6.04 -2.25
C ARG A 126 7.37 -5.87 -1.50
N TYR A 127 6.22 -5.79 -2.18
CA TYR A 127 4.94 -5.72 -1.48
C TYR A 127 4.73 -6.83 -0.44
N PRO A 128 5.07 -8.11 -0.68
CA PRO A 128 4.85 -9.17 0.31
C PRO A 128 5.56 -8.93 1.65
N GLU A 129 6.84 -8.57 1.62
CA GLU A 129 7.63 -8.29 2.84
C GLU A 129 7.15 -7.02 3.55
N VAL A 130 6.78 -5.98 2.80
CA VAL A 130 6.28 -4.71 3.34
C VAL A 130 4.92 -4.90 3.99
N LEU A 131 4.02 -5.65 3.35
CA LEU A 131 2.72 -6.01 3.92
C LEU A 131 2.91 -6.83 5.20
N ASN A 132 3.79 -7.82 5.20
CA ASN A 132 4.09 -8.63 6.37
C ASN A 132 4.57 -7.77 7.55
N HIS A 133 5.47 -6.81 7.30
CA HIS A 133 5.96 -5.87 8.31
C HIS A 133 4.86 -5.00 8.92
N PHE A 134 3.90 -4.53 8.12
CA PHE A 134 2.79 -3.72 8.65
C PHE A 134 1.75 -4.59 9.37
N TYR A 135 1.43 -5.77 8.84
CA TYR A 135 0.55 -6.71 9.55
C TYR A 135 1.13 -7.16 10.89
N SER A 136 2.46 -7.32 11.02
CA SER A 136 3.09 -7.68 12.30
C SER A 136 3.01 -6.59 13.38
N GLN A 137 2.59 -5.37 13.03
CA GLN A 137 2.36 -4.28 13.98
C GLN A 137 0.92 -4.23 14.49
N VAL A 138 0.02 -5.01 13.90
CA VAL A 138 -1.38 -5.07 14.31
C VAL A 138 -1.46 -5.91 15.58
N ASP A 139 -2.05 -5.32 16.61
CA ASP A 139 -2.23 -5.97 17.91
C ASP A 139 -3.70 -5.87 18.35
N VAL A 140 -4.21 -6.92 19.00
CA VAL A 140 -5.58 -7.01 19.50
C VAL A 140 -5.53 -7.18 21.02
N GLN A 141 -5.88 -6.12 21.73
CA GLN A 141 -5.88 -6.10 23.19
C GLN A 141 -7.28 -6.44 23.73
N MET A 142 -7.37 -7.48 24.55
CA MET A 142 -8.57 -7.75 25.33
C MET A 142 -8.62 -6.86 26.57
N PRO A 143 -9.76 -6.23 26.89
CA PRO A 143 -9.91 -5.48 28.12
C PRO A 143 -9.79 -6.43 29.32
N ARG A 144 -9.02 -6.03 30.35
CA ARG A 144 -8.77 -6.85 31.55
C ARG A 144 -10.01 -7.06 32.43
N GLN A 145 -11.00 -6.17 32.34
CA GLN A 145 -12.28 -6.28 33.02
C GLN A 145 -13.36 -5.64 32.15
N ALA A 146 -14.53 -6.29 32.04
CA ALA A 146 -15.73 -5.66 31.50
C ALA A 146 -16.19 -4.60 32.50
N GLN A 147 -16.18 -3.32 32.11
CA GLN A 147 -16.88 -2.29 32.88
C GLN A 147 -18.39 -2.41 32.55
N PRO A 148 -19.26 -2.45 33.58
CA PRO A 148 -20.69 -2.68 33.40
C PRO A 148 -21.40 -1.54 32.66
#